data_AF-A0A6L9EVD8-F1
#
_entry.id   AF-A0A6L9EVD8-F1
#
_cell.length_a   1.000
_cell.length_b   1.000
_cell.length_c   1.000
_cell.angle_alpha   90.00
_cell.angle_beta   90.00
_cell.angle_gamma   90.00
#
_symmetry.space_group_name_H-M   'P 1'
#
loop_
_entity.id
_entity.type
_entity.pdbx_description
1 polymer ?
#
loop_
_entity_poly.entity_id
_entity_poly.type
_entity_poly.pdbx_seq_one_letter_code
_entity_poly.pdbx_strand_id
1 'polypeptide(L)'
;MLIIGIAGGTGCGKTTVVNQIINELPKDEVGVISQDSYYKDTSHLTYEERVKINFDHPKAIDFDLLKKHLLELKEGKTIQQPVYSFAAHNRTKDTINTHPRKVIIVEGILILSNPEIREMADIKIFVHADSDERLIRRIKRDISERGRDIEEVLDRYKKTLKPMHEQFIEPMKEYADIIIPNNKYNTVAVDIVRTIINERIS
;
A
#
# COMPACT_ATOMS: atom_id res chain seq x y z
N MET A 1 2.79 -18.26 -9.20
CA MET A 1 2.46 -16.85 -8.90
C MET A 1 3.71 -16.15 -8.40
N LEU A 2 4.03 -14.96 -8.92
CA LEU A 2 5.05 -14.04 -8.40
C LEU A 2 4.36 -12.99 -7.53
N ILE A 3 4.84 -12.75 -6.32
CA ILE A 3 4.34 -11.71 -5.42
C ILE A 3 5.36 -10.59 -5.32
N ILE A 4 4.95 -9.37 -5.65
CA ILE A 4 5.77 -8.15 -5.52
C ILE A 4 5.18 -7.28 -4.42
N GLY A 5 5.94 -7.02 -3.36
CA GLY A 5 5.56 -6.08 -2.29
C GLY A 5 6.09 -4.68 -2.58
N ILE A 6 5.21 -3.68 -2.73
CA ILE A 6 5.59 -2.27 -2.96
C ILE A 6 5.20 -1.41 -1.74
N ALA A 7 6.19 -1.01 -0.96
CA ALA A 7 6.04 -0.17 0.22
C ALA A 7 6.66 1.24 0.06
N GLY A 8 6.48 2.09 1.08
CA GLY A 8 6.91 3.48 1.04
C GLY A 8 5.96 4.43 1.78
N GLY A 9 6.47 5.59 2.19
CA GLY A 9 5.72 6.60 2.92
C GLY A 9 4.46 7.12 2.22
N THR A 10 3.52 7.65 2.99
CA THR A 10 2.43 8.45 2.42
C THR A 10 3.00 9.62 1.60
N GLY A 11 2.43 9.89 0.42
CA GLY A 11 2.91 10.95 -0.48
C GLY A 11 4.17 10.61 -1.30
N CYS A 12 4.82 9.44 -1.12
CA CYS A 12 6.04 9.12 -1.87
C CYS A 12 5.79 8.74 -3.33
N GLY A 13 4.54 8.49 -3.72
CA GLY A 13 4.15 8.15 -5.10
C GLY A 13 4.12 6.66 -5.41
N LYS A 14 4.03 5.77 -4.41
CA LYS A 14 3.76 4.33 -4.61
C LYS A 14 2.66 4.06 -5.63
N THR A 15 1.48 4.63 -5.42
CA THR A 15 0.32 4.43 -6.30
C THR A 15 0.62 4.85 -7.74
N THR A 16 1.40 5.92 -7.93
CA THR A 16 1.87 6.34 -9.26
C THR A 16 2.79 5.28 -9.88
N VAL A 17 3.78 4.79 -9.13
CA VAL A 17 4.70 3.73 -9.59
C VAL A 17 3.94 2.44 -9.94
N VAL A 18 3.02 2.00 -9.07
CA VAL A 18 2.16 0.83 -9.31
C VAL A 18 1.35 1.01 -10.60
N ASN A 19 0.70 2.17 -10.77
CA ASN A 19 -0.09 2.46 -11.97
C ASN A 19 0.77 2.47 -13.23
N GLN A 20 1.98 3.02 -13.17
CA GLN A 20 2.92 3.01 -14.30
C GLN A 20 3.34 1.59 -14.67
N ILE A 21 3.60 0.73 -13.67
CA ILE A 21 3.93 -0.67 -13.91
C ILE A 21 2.78 -1.37 -14.64
N ILE A 22 1.53 -1.22 -14.17
CA ILE A 22 0.40 -2.00 -14.70
C ILE A 22 -0.19 -1.46 -16.01
N ASN A 23 -0.11 -0.16 -16.29
CA ASN A 23 -0.79 0.47 -17.43
C ASN A 23 -0.31 -0.05 -18.79
N GLU A 24 0.90 -0.58 -18.85
CA GLU A 24 1.52 -1.08 -20.09
C GLU A 24 1.67 -2.61 -20.10
N LEU A 25 1.03 -3.31 -19.14
CA LEU A 25 1.01 -4.76 -19.07
C LEU A 25 -0.32 -5.32 -19.61
N PRO A 26 -0.33 -6.57 -20.12
CA PRO A 26 -1.56 -7.22 -20.56
C PRO A 26 -2.63 -7.19 -19.48
N LYS A 27 -3.85 -6.84 -19.90
CA LYS A 27 -5.02 -6.94 -19.01
C LYS A 27 -5.15 -8.39 -18.54
N ASP A 28 -5.56 -8.54 -17.29
CA ASP A 28 -5.85 -9.81 -16.66
C ASP A 28 -4.68 -10.73 -16.27
N GLU A 29 -3.42 -10.31 -16.45
CA GLU A 29 -2.23 -11.10 -16.05
C GLU A 29 -1.64 -10.69 -14.69
N VAL A 30 -1.89 -9.44 -14.29
CA VAL A 30 -1.42 -8.85 -13.02
C VAL A 30 -2.61 -8.46 -12.16
N GLY A 31 -2.59 -8.87 -10.89
CA GLY A 31 -3.52 -8.40 -9.86
C GLY A 31 -2.84 -7.40 -8.92
N VAL A 32 -3.60 -6.42 -8.42
CA VAL A 32 -3.12 -5.47 -7.41
C VAL A 32 -3.99 -5.57 -6.17
N ILE A 33 -3.36 -5.77 -5.02
CA ILE A 33 -4.00 -5.81 -3.71
C ILE A 33 -3.49 -4.62 -2.91
N SER A 34 -4.40 -3.74 -2.51
CA SER A 34 -4.09 -2.63 -1.63
C SER A 34 -4.18 -3.06 -0.16
N GLN A 35 -3.14 -2.78 0.63
CA GLN A 35 -3.15 -2.99 2.08
C GLN A 35 -4.28 -2.23 2.78
N ASP A 36 -4.70 -1.08 2.23
CA ASP A 36 -5.75 -0.26 2.85
C ASP A 36 -7.10 -1.01 2.89
N SER A 37 -7.35 -1.96 1.98
CA SER A 37 -8.49 -2.88 2.07
C SER A 37 -8.47 -3.76 3.33
N TYR A 38 -7.28 -3.98 3.90
CA TYR A 38 -7.03 -4.91 5.01
C TYR A 38 -6.86 -4.19 6.36
N TYR A 39 -7.28 -2.94 6.52
CA TYR A 39 -7.50 -2.39 7.87
C TYR A 39 -8.48 -3.30 8.64
N LYS A 40 -8.26 -3.51 9.93
CA LYS A 40 -9.09 -4.39 10.76
C LYS A 40 -10.56 -3.96 10.77
N ASP A 41 -11.45 -4.95 10.82
CA ASP A 41 -12.86 -4.70 11.09
C ASP A 41 -13.03 -4.19 12.53
N THR A 42 -13.62 -3.01 12.65
CA THR A 42 -13.88 -2.32 13.91
C THR A 42 -15.36 -2.03 14.10
N SER A 43 -16.23 -2.88 13.53
CA SER A 43 -17.69 -2.76 13.63
C SER A 43 -18.22 -2.78 15.08
N HIS A 44 -17.41 -3.27 16.02
CA HIS A 44 -17.72 -3.25 17.45
C HIS A 44 -17.52 -1.86 18.11
N LEU A 45 -16.85 -0.93 17.44
CA LEU A 45 -16.63 0.44 17.91
C LEU A 45 -17.67 1.41 17.33
N THR A 46 -17.88 2.54 18.01
CA THR A 46 -18.65 3.68 17.51
C THR A 46 -17.90 4.43 16.39
N TYR A 47 -18.60 5.29 15.64
CA TYR A 47 -17.95 6.10 14.61
C TYR A 47 -16.89 7.03 15.21
N GLU A 48 -17.23 7.66 16.34
CA GLU A 48 -16.37 8.60 17.07
C GLU A 48 -15.10 7.94 17.60
N GLU A 49 -15.17 6.66 17.96
CA GLU A 49 -14.00 5.86 18.33
C GLU A 49 -13.15 5.48 17.12
N ARG A 50 -13.79 5.07 16.01
CA ARG A 50 -13.07 4.71 14.77
C ARG A 50 -12.28 5.86 14.17
N VAL A 51 -12.82 7.08 14.22
CA VAL A 51 -12.13 8.30 13.75
C VAL A 51 -10.82 8.55 14.50
N LYS A 52 -10.69 8.06 15.74
CA LYS A 52 -9.48 8.23 16.57
C LYS A 52 -8.42 7.14 16.34
N ILE A 53 -8.71 6.11 15.53
CA ILE A 53 -7.76 5.04 15.26
C ILE A 53 -6.58 5.57 14.46
N ASN A 54 -5.38 5.20 14.90
CA ASN A 54 -4.16 5.46 14.14
C ASN A 54 -3.95 4.36 13.09
N PHE A 55 -4.39 4.64 11.86
CA PHE A 55 -4.28 3.72 10.72
C PHE A 55 -2.85 3.58 10.17
N ASP A 56 -1.92 4.47 10.55
CA ASP A 56 -0.51 4.39 10.18
C ASP A 56 0.31 3.50 11.15
N HIS A 57 -0.34 2.86 12.13
CA HIS A 57 0.28 1.90 13.03
C HIS A 57 0.05 0.44 12.56
N PRO A 58 1.07 -0.45 12.56
CA PRO A 58 0.94 -1.84 12.08
C PRO A 58 -0.24 -2.64 12.65
N LYS A 59 -0.57 -2.43 13.94
CA LYS A 59 -1.73 -3.06 14.61
C LYS A 59 -3.09 -2.78 13.96
N ALA A 60 -3.22 -1.71 13.18
CA ALA A 60 -4.45 -1.38 12.46
C ALA A 60 -4.67 -2.29 11.24
N ILE A 61 -3.62 -2.98 10.76
CA ILE A 61 -3.69 -3.89 9.62
C ILE A 61 -4.01 -5.30 10.08
N ASP A 62 -4.86 -5.98 9.32
CA ASP A 62 -5.19 -7.39 9.46
C ASP A 62 -4.25 -8.23 8.58
N PHE A 63 -3.00 -8.32 9.02
CA PHE A 63 -1.98 -9.10 8.32
C PHE A 63 -2.30 -10.59 8.25
N ASP A 64 -3.03 -11.12 9.23
CA ASP A 64 -3.44 -12.52 9.25
C ASP A 64 -4.39 -12.82 8.08
N LEU A 65 -5.39 -11.96 7.86
CA LEU A 65 -6.29 -12.09 6.72
C LEU A 65 -5.56 -11.88 5.39
N LEU A 66 -4.67 -10.88 5.30
CA LEU A 66 -3.88 -10.63 4.09
C LEU A 66 -3.02 -11.85 3.75
N LYS A 67 -2.29 -12.41 4.72
CA LYS A 67 -1.49 -13.64 4.57
C LYS A 67 -2.35 -14.79 4.09
N LYS A 68 -3.48 -15.05 4.75
CA LYS A 68 -4.42 -16.11 4.38
C LYS A 68 -4.84 -15.97 2.91
N HIS A 69 -5.25 -14.78 2.51
CA HIS A 69 -5.68 -14.51 1.14
C HIS A 69 -4.55 -14.67 0.11
N LEU A 70 -3.33 -14.25 0.43
CA LEU A 70 -2.17 -14.47 -0.45
C LEU A 70 -1.82 -15.95 -0.59
N LEU A 71 -2.00 -16.77 0.46
CA LEU A 71 -1.84 -18.22 0.39
C LEU A 71 -2.91 -18.87 -0.48
N GLU A 72 -4.18 -18.50 -0.29
CA GLU A 72 -5.30 -18.99 -1.11
C GLU A 72 -5.10 -18.65 -2.60
N LEU A 73 -4.66 -17.43 -2.90
CA LEU A 73 -4.31 -17.02 -4.26
C LEU A 73 -3.15 -17.84 -4.84
N LYS A 74 -2.10 -18.11 -4.05
CA LYS A 74 -0.99 -19.00 -4.46
C LYS A 74 -1.47 -20.43 -4.76
N GLU A 75 -2.49 -20.91 -4.06
CA GLU A 75 -3.13 -22.22 -4.27
C GLU A 75 -4.12 -22.24 -5.46
N GLY A 76 -4.28 -21.13 -6.18
CA GLY A 76 -5.22 -21.04 -7.30
C GLY A 76 -6.68 -20.85 -6.88
N LYS A 77 -6.94 -20.41 -5.64
CA LYS A 77 -8.28 -20.13 -5.12
C LYS A 77 -8.61 -18.63 -5.27
N THR A 78 -9.85 -18.34 -5.67
CA THR A 78 -10.39 -16.98 -5.68
C THR A 78 -10.71 -16.56 -4.25
N ILE A 79 -10.39 -15.32 -3.89
CA ILE A 79 -10.65 -14.76 -2.56
C ILE A 79 -11.76 -13.71 -2.60
N GLN A 80 -12.41 -13.51 -1.47
CA GLN A 80 -13.30 -12.37 -1.23
C GLN A 80 -12.49 -11.25 -0.58
N GLN A 81 -11.86 -10.41 -1.40
CA GLN A 81 -11.06 -9.29 -0.90
C GLN A 81 -11.96 -8.26 -0.20
N PRO A 82 -11.65 -7.85 1.04
CA PRO A 82 -12.44 -6.84 1.74
C PRO A 82 -12.40 -5.48 1.02
N VAL A 83 -13.51 -4.75 1.13
CA VAL A 83 -13.57 -3.35 0.71
C VAL A 83 -13.55 -2.47 1.95
N TYR A 84 -12.69 -1.45 1.95
CA TYR A 84 -12.57 -0.50 3.05
C TYR A 84 -13.17 0.85 2.66
N SER A 85 -14.02 1.40 3.52
CA SER A 85 -14.60 2.73 3.34
C SER A 85 -13.88 3.74 4.21
N PHE A 86 -13.11 4.62 3.57
CA PHE A 86 -12.46 5.74 4.24
C PHE A 86 -13.47 6.74 4.85
N ALA A 87 -14.68 6.84 4.30
CA ALA A 87 -15.73 7.70 4.84
C ALA A 87 -16.33 7.13 6.14
N ALA A 88 -16.51 5.80 6.20
CA ALA A 88 -17.04 5.11 7.37
C ALA A 88 -15.98 4.77 8.43
N HIS A 89 -14.70 4.94 8.08
CA HIS A 89 -13.54 4.50 8.85
C HIS A 89 -13.59 3.00 9.22
N ASN A 90 -14.17 2.17 8.34
CA ASN A 90 -14.30 0.73 8.58
C ASN A 90 -14.42 -0.07 7.28
N ARG A 91 -14.28 -1.40 7.40
CA ARG A 91 -14.67 -2.33 6.33
C ARG A 91 -16.16 -2.22 6.02
N THR A 92 -16.49 -2.34 4.74
CA THR A 92 -17.86 -2.55 4.29
C THR A 92 -18.23 -4.02 4.38
N LYS A 93 -19.52 -4.35 4.21
CA LYS A 93 -19.97 -5.74 4.04
C LYS A 93 -19.63 -6.30 2.66
N ASP A 94 -19.34 -5.41 1.71
CA ASP A 94 -19.00 -5.79 0.34
C ASP A 94 -17.59 -6.36 0.24
N THR A 95 -17.41 -7.23 -0.75
CA THR A 95 -16.11 -7.83 -1.10
C THR A 95 -15.95 -7.84 -2.61
N ILE A 96 -14.69 -7.90 -3.06
CA ILE A 96 -14.35 -8.01 -4.48
C ILE A 96 -13.78 -9.41 -4.73
N ASN A 97 -14.32 -10.12 -5.72
CA ASN A 97 -13.77 -11.40 -6.17
C ASN A 97 -12.40 -11.14 -6.79
N THR A 98 -11.35 -11.57 -6.10
CA THR A 98 -9.97 -11.43 -6.58
C THR A 98 -9.48 -12.80 -7.00
N HIS A 99 -9.25 -12.96 -8.30
CA HIS A 99 -8.81 -14.22 -8.88
C HIS A 99 -7.28 -14.38 -8.77
N PRO A 100 -6.77 -15.62 -8.71
CA PRO A 100 -5.36 -15.89 -8.88
C PRO A 100 -4.84 -15.33 -10.21
N ARG A 101 -3.64 -14.76 -10.18
CA ARG A 101 -2.94 -14.19 -11.34
C ARG A 101 -1.50 -14.70 -11.40
N LYS A 102 -0.84 -14.59 -12.56
CA LYS A 102 0.58 -14.95 -12.67
C LYS A 102 1.43 -14.06 -11.78
N VAL A 103 1.07 -12.77 -11.67
CA VAL A 103 1.70 -11.79 -10.79
C VAL A 103 0.67 -11.12 -9.88
N ILE A 104 0.97 -11.00 -8.59
CA ILE A 104 0.22 -10.19 -7.62
C ILE A 104 1.14 -9.11 -7.06
N ILE A 105 0.76 -7.85 -7.25
CA ILE A 105 1.38 -6.71 -6.57
C ILE A 105 0.59 -6.46 -5.30
N VAL A 106 1.26 -6.51 -4.15
CA VAL A 106 0.71 -6.07 -2.87
C VAL A 106 1.33 -4.71 -2.57
N GLU A 107 0.51 -3.67 -2.44
CA GLU A 107 0.99 -2.31 -2.19
C GLU A 107 0.44 -1.76 -0.88
N GLY A 108 1.24 -0.97 -0.16
CA GLY A 108 0.77 -0.31 1.04
C GLY A 108 1.87 0.37 1.84
N ILE A 109 1.47 1.18 2.82
CA ILE A 109 2.44 1.94 3.63
C ILE A 109 3.19 1.10 4.66
N LEU A 110 2.74 -0.12 4.97
CA LEU A 110 3.21 -0.95 6.09
C LEU A 110 3.41 -2.43 5.72
N ILE A 111 3.25 -2.83 4.45
CA ILE A 111 3.26 -4.25 4.05
C ILE A 111 4.57 -4.95 4.37
N LEU A 112 5.69 -4.23 4.33
CA LEU A 112 7.02 -4.76 4.65
C LEU A 112 7.31 -4.72 6.16
N SER A 113 6.38 -4.26 7.01
CA SER A 113 6.58 -4.24 8.46
C SER A 113 6.34 -5.62 9.08
N ASN A 114 5.49 -6.43 8.45
CA ASN A 114 5.17 -7.78 8.89
C ASN A 114 6.14 -8.82 8.29
N PRO A 115 6.88 -9.59 9.11
CA PRO A 115 7.85 -10.58 8.63
C PRO A 115 7.27 -11.66 7.72
N GLU A 116 6.05 -12.14 8.00
CA GLU A 116 5.43 -13.21 7.23
C GLU A 116 5.03 -12.71 5.83
N ILE A 117 4.52 -11.48 5.72
CA ILE A 117 4.25 -10.86 4.42
C ILE A 117 5.56 -10.66 3.62
N ARG A 118 6.66 -10.28 4.30
CA ARG A 118 7.98 -10.17 3.64
C ARG A 118 8.49 -11.49 3.09
N GLU A 119 8.32 -12.57 3.84
CA GLU A 119 8.71 -13.92 3.44
C GLU A 119 7.90 -14.41 2.24
N MET A 120 6.63 -14.01 2.15
CA MET A 120 5.76 -14.36 1.01
C MET A 120 6.08 -13.59 -0.28
N ALA A 121 6.66 -12.39 -0.17
CA ALA A 121 7.00 -11.53 -1.31
C ALA A 121 8.31 -11.98 -1.97
N ASP A 122 8.25 -12.28 -3.26
CA ASP A 122 9.42 -12.68 -4.05
C ASP A 122 10.32 -11.47 -4.37
N ILE A 123 9.72 -10.28 -4.53
CA ILE A 123 10.44 -9.01 -4.73
C ILE A 123 9.86 -7.96 -3.79
N LYS A 124 10.73 -7.26 -3.06
CA LYS A 124 10.38 -6.21 -2.09
C LYS A 124 10.91 -4.87 -2.59
N ILE A 125 10.00 -3.95 -2.87
CA ILE A 125 10.29 -2.63 -3.42
C ILE A 125 9.91 -1.57 -2.39
N PHE A 126 10.79 -0.60 -2.16
CA PHE A 126 10.48 0.58 -1.37
C PHE A 126 10.56 1.84 -2.23
N VAL A 127 9.43 2.52 -2.42
CA VAL A 127 9.37 3.81 -3.12
C VAL A 127 9.72 4.91 -2.14
N HIS A 128 10.85 5.57 -2.39
CA HIS A 128 11.42 6.59 -1.51
C HIS A 128 11.25 7.99 -2.10
N ALA A 129 10.88 8.94 -1.24
CA ALA A 129 10.90 10.36 -1.54
C ALA A 129 11.17 11.12 -0.23
N ASP A 130 11.77 12.29 -0.34
CA ASP A 130 12.16 13.12 0.79
C ASP A 130 10.91 13.54 1.58
N SER A 131 11.07 13.76 2.89
CA SER A 131 9.93 13.98 3.79
C SER A 131 9.20 15.30 3.51
N ASP A 132 9.94 16.32 3.06
CA ASP A 132 9.43 17.61 2.59
C ASP A 132 8.67 17.48 1.26
N GLU A 133 9.21 16.78 0.28
CA GLU A 133 8.54 16.48 -0.99
C GLU A 133 7.20 15.76 -0.76
N ARG A 134 7.19 14.75 0.13
CA ARG A 134 5.98 14.04 0.52
C ARG A 134 4.97 14.95 1.21
N LEU A 135 5.43 15.82 2.11
CA LEU A 135 4.59 16.78 2.80
C LEU A 135 3.98 17.79 1.82
N ILE A 136 4.77 18.35 0.90
CA ILE A 136 4.31 19.29 -0.13
C ILE A 136 3.21 18.65 -0.99
N ARG A 137 3.44 17.43 -1.48
CA ARG A 137 2.43 16.68 -2.27
C ARG A 137 1.16 16.44 -1.48
N ARG A 138 1.29 16.10 -0.19
CA ARG A 138 0.16 15.87 0.70
C ARG A 138 -0.64 17.15 0.97
N ILE A 139 0.04 18.27 1.26
CA ILE A 139 -0.60 19.57 1.48
C ILE A 139 -1.39 19.96 0.23
N LYS A 140 -0.76 19.89 -0.96
CA LYS A 140 -1.43 20.18 -2.22
C LYS A 140 -2.70 19.35 -2.37
N ARG A 141 -2.59 18.02 -2.27
CA ARG A 141 -3.71 17.09 -2.42
C ARG A 141 -4.82 17.32 -1.38
N ASP A 142 -4.48 17.39 -0.10
CA ASP A 142 -5.46 17.47 0.98
C ASP A 142 -6.17 18.86 1.00
N ILE A 143 -5.52 19.94 0.56
CA ILE A 143 -6.16 21.26 0.39
C ILE A 143 -6.97 21.32 -0.90
N SER A 144 -6.36 21.03 -2.07
CA SER A 144 -7.00 21.28 -3.36
C SER A 144 -8.11 20.28 -3.70
N GLU A 145 -7.97 19.02 -3.30
CA GLU A 145 -8.93 17.97 -3.67
C GLU A 145 -9.93 17.66 -2.54
N ARG A 146 -9.57 17.97 -1.28
CA ARG A 146 -10.36 17.57 -0.09
C ARG A 146 -10.82 18.74 0.77
N GLY A 147 -10.44 19.97 0.44
CA GLY A 147 -10.90 21.18 1.14
C GLY A 147 -10.48 21.26 2.61
N ARG A 148 -9.37 20.59 2.99
CA ARG A 148 -8.89 20.61 4.38
C ARG A 148 -8.17 21.91 4.71
N ASP A 149 -8.24 22.29 5.98
CA ASP A 149 -7.47 23.41 6.53
C ASP A 149 -5.97 23.06 6.63
N ILE A 150 -5.10 24.04 6.37
CA ILE A 150 -3.65 23.82 6.36
C ILE A 150 -3.11 23.51 7.75
N GLU A 151 -3.62 24.16 8.80
CA GLU A 151 -3.19 23.91 10.18
C GLU A 151 -3.58 22.50 10.61
N GLU A 152 -4.79 22.02 10.25
CA GLU A 152 -5.20 20.63 10.48
C GLU A 152 -4.23 19.63 9.81
N VAL A 153 -3.86 19.88 8.55
CA VAL A 153 -2.96 19.00 7.80
C VAL A 153 -1.57 18.94 8.44
N LEU A 154 -1.03 20.09 8.85
CA LEU A 154 0.28 20.22 9.50
C LEU A 154 0.30 19.62 10.91
N ASP A 155 -0.74 19.86 11.71
CA ASP A 155 -0.86 19.29 13.06
C ASP A 155 -0.92 17.76 13.00
N ARG A 156 -1.74 17.21 12.10
CA ARG A 156 -1.80 15.76 11.87
C ARG A 156 -0.48 15.19 11.38
N TYR A 157 0.24 15.91 10.53
CA TYR A 157 1.56 15.47 10.07
C TYR A 157 2.54 15.35 11.25
N LYS A 158 2.61 16.37 12.11
CA LYS A 158 3.52 16.40 13.27
C LYS A 158 3.15 15.37 14.33
N LYS A 159 1.88 15.24 14.68
CA LYS A 159 1.41 14.40 15.79
C LYS A 159 1.27 12.92 15.45
N THR A 160 0.99 12.60 14.18
CA THR A 160 0.67 11.22 13.80
C THR A 160 1.60 10.72 12.70
N LEU A 161 1.60 11.38 11.53
CA LEU A 161 2.21 10.78 10.35
C LEU A 161 3.74 10.71 10.41
N LYS A 162 4.41 11.78 10.85
CA LYS A 162 5.86 11.81 10.96
C LYS A 162 6.35 10.77 11.99
N PRO A 163 5.82 10.71 13.22
CA PRO A 163 6.19 9.66 14.18
C PRO A 163 5.95 8.24 13.65
N MET A 164 4.79 7.96 13.04
CA MET A 164 4.50 6.63 12.48
C MET A 164 5.41 6.28 11.31
N HIS A 165 5.73 7.28 10.49
CA HIS A 165 6.65 7.08 9.39
C HIS A 165 8.06 6.74 9.87
N GLU A 166 8.61 7.53 10.80
CA GLU A 166 9.95 7.30 11.37
C GLU A 166 10.03 5.97 12.13
N GLN A 167 8.97 5.61 12.85
CA GLN A 167 8.96 4.41 13.69
C GLN A 167 8.69 3.11 12.90
N PHE A 168 7.78 3.14 11.94
CA PHE A 168 7.27 1.91 11.31
C PHE A 168 7.46 1.83 9.79
N ILE A 169 7.60 2.96 9.10
CA ILE A 169 7.62 2.97 7.63
C ILE A 169 9.05 3.08 7.08
N GLU A 170 9.81 4.09 7.50
CA GLU A 170 11.17 4.30 7.02
C GLU A 170 12.09 3.11 7.32
N PRO A 171 12.03 2.45 8.50
CA PRO A 171 12.87 1.28 8.78
C PRO A 171 12.63 0.10 7.83
N MET A 172 11.47 0.03 7.16
CA MET A 172 11.20 -1.04 6.21
C MET A 172 12.08 -1.00 4.96
N LYS A 173 12.74 0.14 4.71
CA LYS A 173 13.70 0.31 3.62
C LYS A 173 14.84 -0.72 3.69
N GLU A 174 15.23 -1.13 4.89
CA GLU A 174 16.24 -2.17 5.14
C GLU A 174 15.83 -3.56 4.64
N TYR A 175 14.53 -3.80 4.44
CA TYR A 175 14.01 -5.08 3.95
C TYR A 175 13.76 -5.08 2.44
N ALA A 176 14.00 -3.97 1.74
CA ALA A 176 13.73 -3.88 0.32
C ALA A 176 14.91 -4.42 -0.50
N ASP A 177 14.59 -5.21 -1.53
CA ASP A 177 15.54 -5.63 -2.55
C ASP A 177 15.86 -4.46 -3.50
N ILE A 178 14.87 -3.58 -3.74
CA ILE A 178 14.97 -2.43 -4.64
C ILE A 178 14.41 -1.18 -3.96
N ILE A 179 15.16 -0.08 -4.00
CA ILE A 179 14.66 1.25 -3.62
C ILE A 179 14.47 2.09 -4.87
N ILE A 180 13.23 2.55 -5.10
CA ILE A 180 12.90 3.42 -6.23
C ILE A 180 12.83 4.87 -5.73
N PRO A 181 13.82 5.73 -6.04
CA PRO A 181 13.73 7.14 -5.73
C PRO A 181 12.67 7.80 -6.62
N ASN A 182 11.80 8.62 -6.03
CA ASN A 182 10.66 9.25 -6.68
C ASN A 182 10.51 10.75 -6.31
N ASN A 183 11.63 11.40 -5.95
CA ASN A 183 11.73 12.86 -5.90
C ASN A 183 11.58 13.45 -7.32
N LYS A 184 12.00 12.69 -8.34
CA LYS A 184 11.75 12.93 -9.77
C LYS A 184 11.15 11.68 -10.39
N TYR A 185 10.43 11.83 -11.50
CA TYR A 185 9.91 10.70 -12.26
C TYR A 185 11.06 9.75 -12.64
N ASN A 186 10.90 8.46 -12.33
CA ASN A 186 11.92 7.43 -12.57
C ASN A 186 11.37 6.31 -13.45
N THR A 187 11.41 6.54 -14.76
CA THR A 187 10.93 5.57 -15.76
C THR A 187 11.81 4.34 -15.84
N VAL A 188 13.13 4.50 -15.69
CA VAL A 188 14.09 3.39 -15.78
C VAL A 188 13.81 2.31 -14.73
N ALA A 189 13.59 2.70 -13.47
CA ALA A 189 13.29 1.74 -12.41
C ALA A 189 11.96 1.02 -12.66
N VAL A 190 10.95 1.74 -13.17
CA VAL A 190 9.66 1.15 -13.55
C VAL A 190 9.84 0.14 -14.69
N ASP A 191 10.63 0.48 -15.71
CA ASP A 191 10.85 -0.40 -16.86
C ASP A 191 11.59 -1.68 -16.46
N ILE A 192 12.54 -1.62 -15.52
CA ILE A 192 13.18 -2.83 -14.97
C ILE A 192 12.15 -3.75 -14.30
N VAL A 193 11.29 -3.20 -13.44
CA VAL A 193 10.24 -3.99 -12.77
C VAL A 193 9.28 -4.59 -13.79
N ARG A 194 8.94 -3.83 -14.84
CA ARG A 194 8.08 -4.30 -15.93
C ARG A 194 8.72 -5.43 -16.72
N THR A 195 10.02 -5.37 -17.02
CA THR A 195 10.73 -6.45 -17.70
C THR A 195 10.63 -7.75 -16.91
N ILE A 196 10.86 -7.70 -15.60
CA ILE A 196 10.74 -8.88 -14.72
C ILE A 196 9.31 -9.44 -14.75
N ILE A 197 8.30 -8.57 -14.72
CA ILE A 197 6.90 -9.00 -14.81
C ILE A 197 6.61 -9.63 -16.18
N ASN A 198 7.07 -9.01 -17.27
CA ASN A 198 6.89 -9.51 -18.63
C ASN A 198 7.51 -10.90 -18.83
N GLU A 199 8.71 -11.13 -18.32
CA GLU A 199 9.36 -12.45 -18.34
C GLU A 199 8.57 -13.51 -17.57
N ARG A 200 7.83 -13.09 -16.53
CA ARG A 200 7.02 -14.02 -15.72
C ARG A 200 5.66 -14.33 -16.34
N ILE A 201 5.07 -13.40 -17.08
CA ILE A 201 3.75 -13.58 -17.70
C ILE A 201 3.82 -14.17 -19.11
N SER A 202 4.95 -14.02 -19.80
CA SER A 202 5.25 -14.69 -21.07
C SER A 202 5.35 -16.20 -20.89
#